data_AF-A0A851IUA8-F1
#
_entry.id   AF-A0A851IUA8-F1
#
_cell.length_a   1.000
_cell.length_b   1.000
_cell.length_c   1.000
_cell.angle_alpha   90.00
_cell.angle_beta   90.00
_cell.angle_gamma   90.00
#
_symmetry.space_group_name_H-M   'P 1'
#
loop_
_entity.id
_entity.type
_entity.pdbx_description
1 polymer ?
#
loop_
_entity_poly.entity_id
_entity_poly.type
_entity_poly.pdbx_seq_one_letter_code
_entity_poly.pdbx_strand_id
1 'polypeptide(L)' 'MASISLKVSDMEKKFLQSMAQFEGVTLSELIKSKVFDSLEDEYDAKIADLRLSEYENYLKNGGEVLKWEEL' A
#
# COMPACT_ATOMS: atom_id res chain seq x y z
N MET A 1 -3.85 5.27 -23.91
CA MET A 1 -3.52 4.17 -23.00
C MET A 1 -2.02 4.12 -22.83
N ALA A 2 -1.54 4.06 -21.59
CA ALA A 2 -0.13 3.87 -21.30
C ALA A 2 0.15 2.37 -21.12
N SER A 3 1.28 1.88 -21.62
CA SER A 3 1.71 0.49 -21.50
C SER A 3 3.02 0.39 -20.74
N ILE A 4 3.10 -0.56 -19.81
CA ILE A 4 4.32 -0.90 -19.09
C ILE A 4 4.77 -2.29 -19.58
N SER A 5 6.02 -2.39 -20.00
CA SER A 5 6.64 -3.65 -20.43
C SER A 5 7.65 -4.10 -19.38
N LEU A 6 7.44 -5.28 -18.81
CA LEU A 6 8.33 -5.89 -17.82
C LEU A 6 9.09 -7.06 -18.45
N LYS A 7 10.42 -7.08 -18.28
CA LYS A 7 11.23 -8.26 -18.63
C LYS A 7 11.32 -9.16 -17.40
N VAL A 8 10.96 -10.42 -17.58
CA VAL A 8 11.01 -11.48 -16.58
C VAL A 8 11.54 -12.74 -17.22
N SER A 9 12.03 -13.67 -16.41
CA SER A 9 12.35 -15.03 -16.85
C SER A 9 11.08 -15.81 -17.23
N ASP A 10 11.26 -16.88 -18.00
CA ASP A 10 10.16 -17.77 -18.35
C ASP A 10 9.52 -18.44 -17.13
N MET A 11 10.31 -18.66 -16.08
CA MET A 11 9.83 -19.27 -14.84
C MET A 11 8.94 -18.30 -14.06
N GLU A 12 9.38 -17.05 -13.88
CA GLU A 12 8.59 -16.00 -13.23
C GLU A 12 7.30 -15.73 -14.00
N LYS A 13 7.36 -15.70 -15.33
CA LYS A 13 6.17 -15.53 -16.18
C LYS A 13 5.16 -16.65 -15.93
N LYS A 14 5.59 -17.91 -15.93
CA LYS A 14 4.72 -19.06 -15.66
C LYS A 14 4.11 -18.98 -14.27
N PHE A 15 4.91 -18.64 -13.27
CA PHE A 15 4.44 -18.47 -11.90
C PHE A 15 3.34 -17.40 -11.80
N LEU A 16 3.58 -16.20 -12.33
CA LEU A 16 2.61 -15.11 -12.31
C LEU A 16 1.33 -15.45 -13.08
N GLN A 17 1.44 -16.18 -14.20
CA GLN A 17 0.29 -16.65 -14.95
C GLN A 17 -0.55 -17.66 -14.15
N SER A 18 0.09 -18.61 -13.47
CA SER A 18 -0.60 -19.56 -12.59
C SER A 18 -1.29 -18.85 -11.42
N MET A 19 -0.64 -17.83 -10.83
CA MET A 19 -1.24 -17.03 -9.77
C MET A 19 -2.45 -16.23 -10.26
N ALA A 20 -2.37 -15.63 -11.44
CA ALA A 20 -3.50 -14.90 -12.02
C ALA A 20 -4.68 -15.84 -12.28
N GLN A 21 -4.42 -17.06 -12.79
CA GLN A 21 -5.45 -18.08 -12.96
C GLN A 21 -6.06 -18.53 -11.62
N PHE A 22 -5.22 -18.71 -10.60
CA PHE A 22 -5.65 -19.10 -9.26
C PHE A 22 -6.56 -18.04 -8.62
N GLU A 23 -6.21 -16.76 -8.76
CA GLU A 23 -7.02 -15.63 -8.27
C GLU A 23 -8.21 -15.29 -9.19
N GLY A 24 -8.31 -15.92 -10.36
CA GLY A 24 -9.39 -15.69 -11.32
C GLY A 24 -9.35 -14.35 -12.05
N VAL A 25 -8.17 -13.71 -12.11
CA VAL A 25 -7.94 -12.40 -12.72
C VAL A 25 -6.97 -12.47 -13.90
N THR A 26 -6.84 -11.40 -14.67
CA THR A 26 -5.81 -11.32 -15.71
C THR A 26 -4.43 -11.05 -15.11
N LEU A 27 -3.37 -11.44 -15.82
CA LEU A 27 -1.98 -11.15 -15.40
C LEU A 27 -1.74 -9.64 -15.21
N SER A 28 -2.34 -8.81 -16.05
CA SER A 28 -2.19 -7.35 -15.93
C SER A 28 -2.89 -6.80 -14.69
N GLU A 29 -4.06 -7.34 -14.34
CA GLU A 29 -4.77 -6.97 -13.10
C GLU A 29 -4.00 -7.39 -11.87
N LEU A 30 -3.50 -8.64 -11.84
CA LEU A 30 -2.67 -9.15 -10.75
C LEU A 30 -1.45 -8.25 -10.52
N ILE A 31 -0.69 -7.93 -11.58
CA ILE A 31 0.50 -7.10 -11.43
C ILE A 31 0.12 -5.69 -10.97
N LYS A 32 -0.95 -5.10 -11.51
CA LYS A 32 -1.40 -3.76 -11.11
C LYS A 32 -1.81 -3.73 -9.64
N SER A 33 -2.70 -4.63 -9.20
CA SER A 33 -3.18 -4.64 -7.81
C SER A 33 -2.02 -4.80 -6.84
N LYS A 34 -1.19 -5.83 -7.01
CA LYS A 34 -0.07 -6.07 -6.09
C LYS A 34 0.92 -4.90 -6.02
N VAL A 35 1.16 -4.21 -7.13
CA VAL A 35 2.04 -3.03 -7.14
C VAL A 35 1.39 -1.85 -6.42
N PHE A 36 0.11 -1.55 -6.70
CA PHE A 36 -0.58 -0.44 -6.04
C PHE A 36 -0.77 -0.72 -4.55
N ASP A 37 -1.26 -1.90 -4.18
CA ASP A 37 -1.45 -2.30 -2.78
C ASP A 37 -0.14 -2.16 -1.99
N SER A 38 0.97 -2.64 -2.54
CA SER A 38 2.28 -2.53 -1.87
C SER A 38 2.77 -1.09 -1.72
N LEU A 39 2.47 -0.21 -2.69
CA LEU A 39 2.87 1.20 -2.62
C LEU A 39 1.97 1.98 -1.66
N GLU A 40 0.67 1.66 -1.63
CA GLU A 40 -0.31 2.25 -0.72
C GLU A 40 0.02 1.87 0.73
N ASP A 41 0.32 0.59 1.00
CA ASP A 41 0.73 0.13 2.33
C ASP A 41 1.99 0.88 2.84
N GLU A 42 3.00 1.06 1.98
CA GLU A 42 4.22 1.80 2.36
C GLU A 42 3.93 3.28 2.60
N TYR A 43 3.06 3.87 1.78
CA TYR A 43 2.67 5.27 1.93
C TYR A 43 1.89 5.49 3.22
N ASP A 44 0.90 4.65 3.49
CA ASP A 44 0.07 4.72 4.69
C ASP A 44 0.90 4.56 5.97
N ALA A 45 1.86 3.63 5.97
CA ALA A 45 2.79 3.48 7.09
C ALA A 45 3.59 4.77 7.35
N LYS A 46 4.14 5.40 6.31
CA LYS A 46 4.90 6.66 6.44
C LYS A 46 4.03 7.81 6.94
N ILE A 47 2.79 7.90 6.46
CA ILE A 47 1.86 8.94 6.91
C ILE A 47 1.45 8.71 8.36
N ALA A 48 1.21 7.46 8.77
CA ALA A 48 0.91 7.12 10.15
C ALA A 48 2.06 7.53 11.08
N ASP A 49 3.31 7.21 10.73
CA ASP A 49 4.49 7.60 11.50
C ASP A 49 4.64 9.12 11.62
N LEU A 50 4.43 9.85 10.52
CA LEU A 50 4.48 11.31 10.51
C LEU A 50 3.41 11.91 11.45
N ARG A 51 2.17 11.44 11.33
CA ARG A 51 1.05 11.95 12.13
C ARG A 51 1.21 11.62 13.60
N LEU A 52 1.74 10.44 13.92
CA LEU A 52 2.07 10.07 15.28
C LEU A 52 3.13 11.01 15.87
N SER A 53 4.21 11.28 15.14
CA SER A 53 5.26 12.22 15.56
C SER A 53 4.73 13.65 15.78
N GLU A 54 3.89 14.15 14.88
CA GLU A 54 3.22 15.45 15.03
C GLU A 54 2.34 15.49 16.28
N TYR A 55 1.56 14.43 16.52
CA TYR A 55 0.72 14.31 17.69
C TYR A 55 1.52 14.22 19.00
N GLU A 56 2.60 13.45 19.03
CA GLU A 56 3.50 13.38 20.19
C GLU A 56 4.13 14.75 20.50
N ASN A 57 4.51 15.51 19.47
CA ASN A 57 5.01 16.87 19.63
C ASN A 57 3.93 17.82 20.13
N TYR A 58 2.68 17.69 19.65
CA TYR A 58 1.54 18.44 20.16
C TYR A 58 1.33 18.19 21.66
N LEU A 59 1.31 16.92 22.09
CA LEU A 59 1.17 16.57 23.50
C LEU A 59 2.33 17.08 24.36
N LYS A 60 3.58 16.98 23.88
CA LYS A 60 4.76 17.53 24.56
C LYS A 60 4.67 19.04 24.77
N ASN A 61 4.00 19.76 23.87
CA ASN A 61 3.80 21.20 23.95
C ASN A 61 2.52 21.60 24.71
N GLY A 62 1.92 20.67 25.46
CA GLY A 62 0.73 20.95 26.29
C GLY A 62 -0.59 20.82 25.54
N GLY A 63 -0.59 20.14 24.39
CA GLY A 63 -1.81 19.79 23.67
C GLY A 63 -2.75 18.91 24.49
N GLU A 64 -4.05 19.12 24.35
CA GLU A 64 -5.08 18.35 25.06
C GLU A 64 -5.63 17.24 24.15
N VAL A 65 -5.85 16.06 24.74
CA VAL A 65 -6.47 14.94 24.04
C VAL A 65 -7.98 15.19 23.91
N LEU A 66 -8.55 14.88 22.74
CA LEU A 66 -10.00 14.86 22.55
C LEU A 66 -10.61 13.88 23.55
N LYS A 67 -11.61 14.36 24.30
CA LYS A 67 -12.35 13.52 25.24
C LYS A 67 -13.40 12.73 24.48
N TRP A 68 -13.68 11.52 24.95
CA TRP A 68 -14.70 10.66 24.36
C TRP A 68 -16.10 11.29 24.37
N GLU A 69 -16.37 12.25 25.25
CA GLU A 69 -17.64 12.98 25.29
C GLU A 69 -17.78 14.03 24.16
N GLU A 70 -16.69 14.35 23.45
CA GLU A 70 -16.62 15.41 22.42
C GLU A 70 -16.53 14.87 20.99
N LEU A 71 -16.50 13.55 20.81
CA LEU A 71 -16.50 12.83 19.52
C LEU A 71 -17.91 12.37 19.14
#